data_AF-A0A161HFN3-F1
#
_entry.id   AF-A0A161HFN3-F1
#
_cell.length_a   1.000
_cell.length_b   1.000
_cell.length_c   1.000
_cell.angle_alpha   90.00
_cell.angle_beta   90.00
_cell.angle_gamma   90.00
#
_symmetry.space_group_name_H-M   'P 1'
#
loop_
_entity.id
_entity.type
_entity.pdbx_description
1 polymer ?
#
loop_
_entity_poly.entity_id
_entity_poly.type
_entity_poly.pdbx_seq_one_letter_code
_entity_poly.pdbx_strand_id
1 'polypeptide(L)'
;MSTTNRTAALSAYRYVLRATRVAFNSDPVALNGSRSQIRAGFKADRNVTDEAEIKEKIQYIKDIGLILRTNVVQAQKKSEDDNNFGEF
;
A
#
# COMPACT_ATOMS: atom_id res chain seq x y z
N MET A 1 -7.72 -25.41 -5.31
CA MET A 1 -7.00 -24.20 -5.79
C MET A 1 -7.55 -22.87 -5.27
N SER A 2 -8.70 -22.80 -4.57
CA SER A 2 -9.32 -21.52 -4.12
C SER A 2 -8.71 -20.87 -2.84
N THR A 3 -8.13 -21.64 -1.92
CA THR A 3 -7.62 -21.12 -0.63
C THR A 3 -6.35 -20.30 -0.74
N THR A 4 -5.46 -20.63 -1.68
CA THR A 4 -4.20 -19.92 -1.91
C THR A 4 -4.42 -18.49 -2.40
N ASN A 5 -5.38 -18.29 -3.32
CA ASN A 5 -5.70 -16.95 -3.83
C ASN A 5 -6.32 -16.08 -2.74
N ARG A 6 -7.20 -16.64 -1.90
CA ARG A 6 -7.82 -15.91 -0.78
C ARG A 6 -6.79 -15.47 0.26
N THR A 7 -5.85 -16.34 0.61
CA THR A 7 -4.78 -16.00 1.56
C THR A 7 -3.83 -14.95 1.00
N ALA A 8 -3.47 -15.04 -0.28
CA ALA A 8 -2.67 -14.04 -0.98
C ALA A 8 -3.38 -12.67 -1.10
N ALA A 9 -4.69 -12.66 -1.37
CA ALA A 9 -5.48 -11.43 -1.39
C ALA A 9 -5.52 -10.75 -0.01
N LEU A 10 -5.71 -11.52 1.06
CA LEU A 10 -5.70 -10.99 2.42
C LEU A 10 -4.33 -10.47 2.85
N SER A 11 -3.24 -11.12 2.42
CA SER A 11 -1.89 -10.64 2.71
C SER A 11 -1.57 -9.34 1.97
N ALA A 12 -1.94 -9.24 0.69
CA ALA A 12 -1.82 -8.02 -0.10
C ALA A 12 -2.65 -6.86 0.48
N TYR A 13 -3.88 -7.13 0.91
CA TYR A 13 -4.74 -6.15 1.58
C TYR A 13 -4.09 -5.60 2.86
N ARG A 14 -3.57 -6.47 3.73
CA ARG A 14 -2.88 -6.05 4.95
C ARG A 14 -1.59 -5.29 4.65
N TYR A 15 -0.86 -5.69 3.60
CA TYR A 15 0.37 -5.03 3.17
C TYR A 15 0.12 -3.58 2.77
N VAL A 16 -0.85 -3.32 1.87
CA VAL A 16 -1.14 -1.97 1.41
C VAL A 16 -1.70 -1.07 2.52
N LEU A 17 -2.49 -1.61 3.45
CA LEU A 17 -2.98 -0.85 4.61
C LEU A 17 -1.87 -0.42 5.58
N ARG A 18 -0.82 -1.23 5.70
CA ARG A 18 0.38 -0.85 6.45
C ARG A 18 1.18 0.19 5.70
N ALA A 19 1.32 0.04 4.38
CA ALA A 19 2.02 1.02 3.54
C ALA A 19 1.34 2.40 3.60
N THR A 20 0.01 2.48 3.48
CA THR A 20 -0.72 3.76 3.60
C THR A 20 -0.56 4.39 4.97
N ARG A 21 -0.56 3.59 6.05
CA ARG A 21 -0.34 4.11 7.40
C ARG A 21 1.04 4.74 7.55
N VAL A 22 2.07 4.08 7.03
CA VAL A 22 3.44 4.63 7.05
C VAL A 22 3.50 5.87 6.17
N ALA A 23 2.81 5.84 5.02
CA ALA A 23 2.90 6.91 4.03
C ALA A 23 2.20 8.21 4.39
N PHE A 24 1.05 8.07 5.04
CA PHE A 24 0.20 9.20 5.41
C PHE A 24 0.18 9.39 6.92
N ASN A 25 1.28 9.07 7.62
CA ASN A 25 1.35 9.17 9.08
C ASN A 25 1.03 10.60 9.57
N SER A 26 1.45 11.61 8.81
CA SER A 26 1.21 13.04 9.10
C SER A 26 -0.03 13.60 8.39
N ASP A 27 -0.74 12.80 7.58
CA ASP A 27 -1.93 13.21 6.83
C ASP A 27 -3.10 12.24 7.07
N PRO A 28 -3.89 12.46 8.14
CA PRO A 28 -5.01 11.59 8.48
C PRO A 28 -6.14 11.64 7.43
N VAL A 29 -6.26 12.72 6.65
CA VAL A 29 -7.29 12.86 5.61
C VAL A 29 -6.94 11.95 4.44
N ALA A 30 -5.71 12.03 3.93
CA ALA A 30 -5.22 11.14 2.88
C ALA A 30 -5.25 9.68 3.33
N LEU A 31 -4.83 9.39 4.58
CA LEU A 31 -4.89 8.04 5.14
C LEU A 31 -6.31 7.44 5.09
N ASN A 32 -7.31 8.20 5.53
CA ASN A 32 -8.70 7.74 5.54
C ASN A 32 -9.26 7.59 4.12
N GLY A 33 -8.95 8.53 3.22
CA GLY A 33 -9.33 8.46 1.81
C GLY A 33 -8.77 7.20 1.13
N SER A 34 -7.45 6.96 1.26
CA SER A 34 -6.81 5.76 0.70
C SER A 34 -7.38 4.48 1.28
N ARG A 35 -7.64 4.42 2.60
CA ARG A 35 -8.28 3.26 3.23
C ARG A 35 -9.67 2.98 2.67
N SER A 36 -10.47 4.02 2.43
CA SER A 36 -11.79 3.90 1.85
C SER A 36 -11.72 3.34 0.42
N GLN A 37 -10.83 3.87 -0.41
CA GLN A 37 -10.63 3.40 -1.78
C GLN A 37 -10.16 1.94 -1.83
N ILE A 38 -9.18 1.56 -1.01
CA ILE A 38 -8.69 0.17 -0.94
C ILE A 38 -9.84 -0.77 -0.55
N ARG A 39 -10.65 -0.42 0.46
CA ARG A 39 -11.81 -1.21 0.86
C ARG A 39 -12.85 -1.32 -0.26
N ALA A 40 -13.11 -0.23 -0.97
CA ALA A 40 -14.07 -0.21 -2.08
C ALA A 40 -13.61 -1.13 -3.22
N GLY A 41 -12.34 -1.06 -3.62
CA GLY A 41 -11.77 -1.94 -4.65
C GLY A 41 -11.88 -3.42 -4.30
N PHE A 42 -11.44 -3.81 -3.09
CA PHE A 42 -11.57 -5.20 -2.63
C PHE A 42 -13.03 -5.68 -2.51
N LYS A 43 -13.97 -4.77 -2.24
CA LYS A 43 -15.40 -5.09 -2.20
C LYS A 43 -15.96 -5.28 -3.62
N ALA A 44 -15.57 -4.44 -4.57
CA ALA A 44 -15.96 -4.57 -5.97
C ALA A 44 -15.44 -5.90 -6.58
N ASP A 45 -14.21 -6.27 -6.23
CA ASP A 45 -13.54 -7.46 -6.76
C ASP A 45 -13.91 -8.75 -6.02
N ARG A 46 -14.82 -8.70 -5.03
CA ARG A 46 -15.17 -9.85 -4.19
C ARG A 46 -15.73 -11.04 -4.97
N ASN A 47 -16.37 -10.77 -6.11
CA ASN A 47 -17.03 -11.77 -6.95
C ASN A 47 -16.18 -12.20 -8.16
N VAL A 48 -14.95 -11.69 -8.28
CA VAL A 48 -14.04 -12.11 -9.36
C VAL A 48 -13.68 -13.57 -9.13
N THR A 49 -13.92 -14.41 -10.14
CA THR A 49 -13.65 -15.85 -10.11
C THR A 49 -12.51 -16.28 -11.02
N ASP A 50 -12.06 -15.40 -11.92
CA ASP A 50 -10.91 -15.66 -12.79
C ASP A 50 -9.60 -15.60 -11.98
N GLU A 51 -8.85 -16.70 -12.00
CA GLU A 51 -7.58 -16.81 -11.29
C GLU A 51 -6.50 -15.87 -11.83
N ALA A 52 -6.50 -15.58 -13.14
CA ALA A 52 -5.55 -14.66 -13.75
C ALA A 52 -5.80 -13.24 -13.26
N GLU A 53 -7.06 -12.82 -13.30
CA GLU A 53 -7.50 -11.50 -12.84
C GLU A 53 -7.24 -11.30 -11.34
N ILE A 54 -7.49 -12.32 -10.52
CA ILE A 54 -7.17 -12.26 -9.08
C ILE A 54 -5.67 -12.04 -8.85
N LYS A 55 -4.81 -12.78 -9.56
CA LYS A 55 -3.35 -12.64 -9.43
C LYS A 55 -2.88 -11.26 -9.85
N GLU A 56 -3.41 -10.73 -10.95
CA GLU A 56 -3.09 -9.39 -11.44
C GLU A 56 -3.48 -8.32 -10.41
N LYS A 57 -4.71 -8.38 -9.88
CA LYS A 57 -5.18 -7.45 -8.84
C LYS A 57 -4.34 -7.54 -7.56
N ILE A 58 -3.94 -8.75 -7.16
CA ILE A 58 -3.04 -8.95 -6.01
C ILE A 58 -1.68 -8.29 -6.27
N GLN A 59 -1.13 -8.43 -7.47
CA GLN A 59 0.15 -7.83 -7.83
C GLN A 59 0.06 -6.31 -7.86
N TYR A 60 -0.97 -5.77 -8.51
CA TYR A 60 -1.24 -4.33 -8.57
C TYR A 60 -1.27 -3.69 -7.17
N ILE A 61 -1.95 -4.33 -6.20
CA ILE A 61 -2.01 -3.82 -4.83
C ILE A 61 -0.64 -3.89 -4.11
N LYS A 62 0.17 -4.91 -4.40
CA LYS A 62 1.55 -4.98 -3.88
C LYS A 62 2.40 -3.86 -4.46
N ASP A 63 2.26 -3.57 -5.74
CA ASP A 63 3.03 -2.51 -6.40
C ASP A 63 2.66 -1.13 -5.83
N ILE A 64 1.37 -0.87 -5.60
CA ILE A 64 0.92 0.33 -4.89
C ILE A 64 1.57 0.43 -3.50
N GLY A 65 1.55 -0.65 -2.72
CA GLY A 65 2.15 -0.65 -1.38
C GLY A 65 3.67 -0.41 -1.41
N LEU A 66 4.36 -0.92 -2.44
CA LEU A 66 5.79 -0.68 -2.65
C LEU A 66 6.06 0.79 -2.97
N ILE A 67 5.30 1.38 -3.90
CA ILE A 67 5.41 2.80 -4.27
C ILE A 67 5.17 3.68 -3.03
N LEU A 68 4.10 3.42 -2.28
CA LEU A 68 3.77 4.17 -1.07
C LEU A 68 4.90 4.11 -0.04
N ARG A 69 5.49 2.93 0.22
CA ARG A 69 6.63 2.83 1.14
C ARG A 69 7.87 3.53 0.62
N THR A 70 8.17 3.36 -0.66
CA THR A 70 9.41 3.88 -1.25
C THR A 70 9.38 5.40 -1.28
N ASN A 71 8.26 6.01 -1.66
CA ASN A 71 8.09 7.47 -1.67
C ASN A 71 8.26 8.08 -0.27
N VAL A 72 7.92 7.33 0.77
CA VAL A 72 7.99 7.81 2.16
C VAL A 72 9.37 7.66 2.74
N VAL A 73 10.04 6.55 2.45
CA VAL A 73 11.45 6.38 2.81
C VAL A 73 12.31 7.44 2.10
N GLN A 74 11.97 7.80 0.86
CA GLN A 74 12.62 8.93 0.16
C GLN A 74 12.34 10.27 0.84
N ALA A 75 11.08 10.54 1.21
CA ALA A 75 10.72 11.76 1.95
C ALA A 75 11.44 11.86 3.31
N GLN A 76 11.50 10.76 4.06
CA GLN A 76 12.15 10.70 5.37
C GLN A 76 13.67 10.84 5.27
N LYS A 77 14.32 10.16 4.32
CA LYS A 77 15.77 10.30 4.10
C LYS A 77 16.16 11.72 3.72
N LYS A 78 15.37 12.38 2.86
CA LYS A 78 15.62 13.78 2.49
C LYS A 78 15.51 14.72 3.69
N SER A 79 14.58 14.47 4.62
CA SER A 79 14.50 15.24 5.88
C SER A 79 15.62 14.93 6.88
N GLU A 80 16.24 13.76 6.83
CA GLU A 80 17.40 13.41 7.69
C GLU A 80 18.72 13.96 7.14
N ASP A 81 18.93 13.93 5.83
CA ASP A 81 20.15 14.47 5.18
C ASP A 81 20.25 16.00 5.25
N ASP A 82 19.12 16.73 5.35
CA ASP A 82 19.12 18.20 5.46
C ASP A 82 19.57 18.73 6.86
N ASN A 83 19.74 17.87 7.87
CA ASN A 83 20.14 18.26 9.24
C ASN A 83 21.64 18.13 9.52
N ASN A 84 22.47 17.86 8.51
CA ASN A 84 23.93 17.77 8.66
C ASN A 84 24.66 18.74 7.72
N PHE A 85 24.23 20.00 7.68
CA PHE A 85 25.13 21.07 7.25
C PHE A 85 26.02 21.43 8.43
N GLY A 86 27.24 20.89 8.38
CA GLY A 86 28.26 21.03 9.40
C GLY A 86 28.58 22.49 9.73
N GLU A 87 28.79 22.70 11.03
CA GLU A 87 29.63 23.78 11.54
C GLU A 87 30.98 23.76 10.80
N PHE A 88 31.29 24.88 10.14
CA PHE A 88 32.64 25.29 9.80
C PHE A 88 32.87 26.68 10.42
#